data_AF-A0A538GQK4-F1
#
_entry.id   AF-A0A538GQK4-F1
#
_cell.length_a   1.000
_cell.length_b   1.000
_cell.length_c   1.000
_cell.angle_alpha   90.00
_cell.angle_beta   90.00
_cell.angle_gamma   90.00
#
_symmetry.space_group_name_H-M   'P 1'
#
loop_
_entity.id
_entity.type
_entity.pdbx_description
1 polymer ?
#
loop_
_entity_poly.entity_id
_entity_poly.type
_entity_poly.pdbx_seq_one_letter_code
_entity_poly.pdbx_strand_id
1 'polypeptide(L)'
;MYDALTTRYAFSCPDRGQARVALSSFRRIEQLPGATHPAVFEVDFDCGCGDRHPGLVTHDELDWAPLGLAEGVFLNLMTSQLDAVEDELADLAARRIGAGEWPWSFFCYPEERPRPIFPSSFFLLAPAQDREAVGIAVRCPVCGSVSVNLVSAAHVDVPFHNDAQIWIVEHVFQADAERALEEFAAELYSARFDARRLSL
;
A
#
# COMPACT_ATOMS: atom_id res chain seq x y z
N MET A 1 2.49 -14.46 -0.47
CA MET A 1 1.43 -14.82 0.50
C MET A 1 1.31 -13.74 1.56
N TYR A 2 0.11 -13.22 1.74
CA TYR A 2 -0.21 -12.13 2.65
C TYR A 2 -0.91 -12.68 3.91
N ASP A 3 -0.43 -12.29 5.09
CA ASP A 3 -0.99 -12.64 6.40
C ASP A 3 -1.95 -11.54 6.87
N ALA A 4 -3.25 -11.84 6.92
CA ALA A 4 -4.29 -10.88 7.25
C ALA A 4 -4.31 -10.44 8.72
N LEU A 5 -3.78 -11.27 9.64
CA LEU A 5 -3.74 -10.95 11.07
C LEU A 5 -2.61 -9.99 11.41
N THR A 6 -1.47 -10.14 10.74
CA THR A 6 -0.30 -9.29 10.97
C THR A 6 -0.13 -8.18 9.95
N THR A 7 -1.03 -8.12 8.96
CA THR A 7 -1.05 -7.21 7.81
C THR A 7 0.29 -7.14 7.07
N ARG A 8 0.87 -8.33 6.81
CA ARG A 8 2.23 -8.46 6.25
C ARG A 8 2.30 -9.41 5.08
N TYR A 9 3.12 -9.06 4.10
CA TYR A 9 3.49 -9.90 2.98
C TYR A 9 4.71 -10.76 3.33
N ALA A 10 4.62 -12.04 3.03
CA ALA A 10 5.73 -12.98 3.13
C ALA A 10 6.46 -13.08 1.79
N PHE A 11 7.73 -12.66 1.78
CA PHE A 11 8.64 -12.80 0.65
C PHE A 11 9.85 -13.66 1.01
N SER A 12 10.56 -14.12 -0.02
CA SER A 12 11.84 -14.80 0.15
C SER A 12 12.95 -13.78 0.36
N CYS A 13 13.81 -14.01 1.36
CA CYS A 13 15.02 -13.23 1.59
C CYS A 13 16.23 -14.15 1.45
N PRO A 14 17.23 -13.83 0.60
CA PRO A 14 18.42 -14.67 0.41
C PRO A 14 19.18 -14.93 1.72
N ASP A 15 19.24 -13.94 2.63
CA ASP A 15 20.04 -14.03 3.85
C ASP A 15 19.29 -14.69 5.02
N ARG A 16 17.97 -14.49 5.10
CA ARG A 16 17.14 -14.92 6.24
C ARG A 16 16.11 -16.00 5.89
N GLY A 17 16.08 -16.45 4.63
CA GLY A 17 15.10 -17.39 4.09
C GLY A 17 13.77 -16.73 3.80
N GLN A 18 13.08 -16.22 4.83
CA GLN A 18 11.78 -15.56 4.71
C GLN A 18 11.79 -14.17 5.38
N ALA A 19 11.14 -13.20 4.75
CA ALA A 19 10.89 -11.87 5.29
C ALA A 19 9.38 -11.60 5.35
N ARG A 20 8.94 -10.98 6.45
CA ARG A 20 7.56 -10.48 6.62
C ARG A 20 7.58 -8.96 6.61
N VAL A 21 7.03 -8.36 5.57
CA VAL A 21 7.11 -6.92 5.32
C VAL A 21 5.72 -6.30 5.21
N ALA A 22 5.59 -5.09 5.72
CA ALA A 22 4.36 -4.31 5.61
C ALA A 22 4.31 -3.60 4.24
N LEU A 23 3.13 -3.16 3.81
CA LEU A 23 2.95 -2.45 2.53
C LEU A 23 3.76 -1.14 2.50
N SER A 24 3.85 -0.44 3.62
CA SER A 24 4.69 0.74 3.85
C SER A 24 6.21 0.51 3.64
N SER A 25 6.65 -0.76 3.67
CA SER A 25 8.04 -1.14 3.39
C SER A 25 8.33 -1.36 1.91
N PHE A 26 7.30 -1.29 1.06
CA PHE A 26 7.48 -1.36 -0.38
C PHE A 26 8.10 -0.04 -0.86
N ARG A 27 8.78 -0.08 -2.00
CA ARG A 27 9.46 1.09 -2.58
C ARG A 27 8.98 1.36 -3.98
N ARG A 28 8.89 0.32 -4.80
CA ARG A 28 8.35 0.38 -6.17
C ARG A 28 7.35 -0.75 -6.34
N ILE A 29 6.25 -0.48 -7.03
CA ILE A 29 5.27 -1.47 -7.45
C ILE A 29 5.06 -1.27 -8.95
N GLU A 30 5.28 -2.32 -9.73
CA GLU A 30 5.15 -2.29 -11.18
C GLU A 30 4.43 -3.52 -11.69
N GLN A 31 3.46 -3.31 -12.58
CA GLN A 31 2.77 -4.42 -13.24
C GLN A 31 3.67 -5.01 -14.34
N LEU A 32 3.94 -6.31 -14.26
CA LEU A 32 4.70 -7.01 -15.29
C LEU A 32 3.91 -7.12 -16.59
N PRO A 33 4.56 -6.91 -17.75
CA PRO A 33 3.89 -7.02 -19.04
C PRO A 33 3.46 -8.48 -19.33
N GLY A 34 2.26 -8.64 -19.89
CA GLY A 34 1.80 -9.90 -20.49
C GLY A 34 0.79 -10.71 -19.67
N ALA A 35 0.79 -10.60 -18.34
CA ALA A 35 -0.24 -11.23 -17.51
C ALA A 35 -1.41 -10.24 -17.31
N THR A 36 -2.42 -10.30 -18.17
CA THR A 36 -3.60 -9.44 -17.99
C THR A 36 -4.50 -9.97 -16.87
N HIS A 37 -4.65 -11.31 -16.76
CA HIS A 37 -5.38 -11.96 -15.66
C HIS A 37 -4.81 -13.37 -15.34
N PRO A 38 -4.34 -13.62 -14.11
CA PRO A 38 -4.15 -12.64 -13.04
C PRO A 38 -2.97 -11.71 -13.33
N ALA A 39 -3.13 -10.41 -13.10
CA ALA A 39 -2.02 -9.47 -13.17
C ALA A 39 -0.97 -9.79 -12.09
N VAL A 40 0.30 -9.72 -12.46
CA VAL A 40 1.43 -9.95 -11.56
C VAL A 40 2.20 -8.65 -11.43
N PHE A 41 2.54 -8.31 -10.18
CA PHE A 41 3.29 -7.12 -9.83
C PHE A 41 4.68 -7.53 -9.34
N GLU A 42 5.69 -6.84 -9.86
CA GLU A 42 7.03 -6.81 -9.28
C GLU A 42 7.08 -5.70 -8.23
N VAL A 43 7.56 -6.06 -7.05
CA VAL A 43 7.64 -5.19 -5.89
C VAL A 43 9.09 -5.15 -5.40
N ASP A 44 9.65 -3.96 -5.33
CA ASP A 44 10.89 -3.75 -4.58
C ASP A 44 10.54 -3.41 -3.13
N PHE A 45 11.08 -4.17 -2.17
CA PHE A 45 10.83 -3.93 -0.74
C PHE A 45 12.13 -3.79 0.05
N ASP A 46 12.10 -2.93 1.08
CA ASP A 46 13.17 -2.86 2.06
C ASP A 46 13.04 -4.06 3.01
N CYS A 47 14.01 -4.97 2.97
CA CYS A 47 14.04 -6.14 3.83
C CYS A 47 14.66 -5.81 5.20
N GLY A 48 14.21 -6.52 6.24
CA GLY A 48 14.81 -6.42 7.59
C GLY A 48 16.27 -6.90 7.68
N CYS A 49 16.85 -7.46 6.61
CA CYS A 49 18.29 -7.74 6.52
C CYS A 49 19.12 -6.48 6.26
N GLY A 50 18.51 -5.39 5.77
CA GLY A 50 19.18 -4.12 5.45
C GLY A 50 19.28 -3.84 3.95
N ASP A 51 19.02 -4.84 3.10
CA ASP A 51 19.05 -4.72 1.65
C ASP A 51 17.64 -4.64 1.04
N ARG A 52 17.60 -4.17 -0.20
CA ARG A 52 16.39 -4.21 -1.04
C ARG A 52 16.32 -5.50 -1.83
N HIS A 53 15.13 -6.07 -1.90
CA HIS A 53 14.90 -7.30 -2.66
C HIS A 53 13.66 -7.15 -3.55
N PRO A 54 13.69 -7.76 -4.74
CA PRO A 54 12.50 -7.91 -5.56
C PRO A 54 11.62 -9.03 -5.00
N GLY A 55 10.31 -8.84 -5.09
CA GLY A 55 9.28 -9.80 -4.76
C GLY A 55 8.20 -9.80 -5.85
N LEU A 56 7.53 -10.93 -6.03
CA LEU A 56 6.38 -11.05 -6.93
C LEU A 56 5.12 -11.20 -6.09
N VAL A 57 4.08 -10.46 -6.46
CA VAL A 57 2.77 -10.49 -5.82
C VAL A 57 1.70 -10.53 -6.91
N THR A 58 0.66 -11.33 -6.74
CA THR A 58 -0.49 -11.30 -7.66
C THR A 58 -1.45 -10.17 -7.30
N HIS A 59 -2.27 -9.72 -8.24
CA HIS A 59 -3.37 -8.80 -7.96
C HIS A 59 -4.24 -9.27 -6.77
N ASP A 60 -4.51 -10.57 -6.69
CA ASP A 60 -5.29 -11.16 -5.60
C ASP A 60 -4.61 -11.03 -4.25
N GLU A 61 -3.30 -11.27 -4.18
CA GLU A 61 -2.54 -11.07 -2.94
C GLU A 61 -2.38 -9.58 -2.58
N LEU A 62 -2.31 -8.70 -3.57
CA LEU A 62 -2.06 -7.27 -3.34
C LEU A 62 -3.32 -6.52 -2.92
N ASP A 63 -4.45 -6.75 -3.59
CA ASP A 63 -5.67 -5.94 -3.43
C ASP A 63 -6.79 -6.66 -2.67
N TRP A 64 -6.92 -7.98 -2.84
CA TRP A 64 -8.06 -8.75 -2.29
C TRP A 64 -7.72 -9.46 -0.98
N ALA A 65 -6.51 -10.02 -0.85
CA ALA A 65 -6.08 -10.72 0.36
C ALA A 65 -6.16 -9.86 1.62
N PRO A 66 -5.82 -8.55 1.61
CA PRO A 66 -6.00 -7.70 2.78
C PRO A 66 -7.45 -7.53 3.23
N LEU A 67 -8.42 -7.77 2.35
CA LEU A 67 -9.84 -7.69 2.69
C LEU A 67 -10.38 -9.00 3.28
N GLY A 68 -9.52 -9.99 3.53
CA GLY A 68 -9.90 -11.29 4.08
C GLY A 68 -10.37 -12.31 3.03
N LEU A 69 -10.21 -12.00 1.74
CA LEU A 69 -10.67 -12.86 0.63
C LEU A 69 -9.68 -13.97 0.26
N ALA A 70 -8.56 -14.11 0.99
CA ALA A 70 -7.48 -15.05 0.65
C ALA A 70 -6.92 -15.89 1.82
N GLU A 71 -7.44 -15.80 3.05
CA GLU A 71 -6.91 -16.60 4.18
C GLU A 71 -7.93 -17.07 5.23
N GLY A 72 -7.98 -18.39 5.42
CA GLY A 72 -7.43 -19.12 6.56
C GLY A 72 -8.44 -19.71 7.56
N VAL A 73 -8.19 -20.94 8.00
CA VAL A 73 -8.87 -21.55 9.16
C VAL A 73 -8.03 -21.30 10.41
N PHE A 74 -8.61 -20.76 11.46
CA PHE A 74 -7.90 -20.31 12.66
C PHE A 74 -8.32 -21.07 13.91
N LEU A 75 -7.36 -21.35 14.81
CA LEU A 75 -7.67 -21.96 16.09
C LEU A 75 -8.24 -20.90 17.05
N ASN A 76 -9.54 -20.93 17.23
CA ASN A 76 -10.23 -20.16 18.25
C ASN A 76 -9.90 -20.76 19.62
N LEU A 77 -9.09 -20.04 20.42
CA LEU A 77 -8.66 -20.51 21.74
C LEU A 77 -9.79 -20.62 22.77
N MET A 78 -10.90 -19.90 22.55
CA MET A 78 -12.05 -19.92 23.45
C MET A 78 -12.93 -21.16 23.22
N THR A 79 -12.95 -21.69 22.00
CA THR A 79 -13.73 -22.88 21.62
C THR A 79 -12.86 -24.12 21.39
N SER A 80 -11.53 -23.93 21.29
CA SER A 80 -10.55 -24.93 20.84
C SER A 80 -10.89 -25.54 19.47
N GLN A 81 -11.54 -24.77 18.60
CA GLN A 81 -11.94 -25.19 17.26
C GLN A 81 -11.26 -24.38 16.18
N LEU A 82 -11.15 -25.00 15.01
CA LEU A 82 -10.64 -24.38 13.79
C LEU A 82 -11.82 -23.71 13.07
N ASP A 83 -11.88 -22.38 13.14
CA ASP A 83 -12.95 -21.55 12.57
C ASP A 83 -12.47 -20.92 11.26
N ALA A 84 -13.29 -21.00 10.20
CA ALA A 84 -13.04 -20.28 8.94
C ALA A 84 -13.60 -18.86 9.09
N VAL A 85 -12.74 -17.85 8.98
CA VAL A 85 -13.12 -16.43 9.21
C VAL A 85 -13.19 -15.64 7.90
N GLU A 86 -12.83 -16.28 6.78
CA GLU A 86 -12.90 -15.71 5.42
C GLU A 86 -14.27 -15.08 5.12
N ASP A 87 -15.35 -15.82 5.34
CA ASP A 87 -16.72 -15.35 5.06
C ASP A 87 -17.11 -14.15 5.94
N GLU A 88 -16.67 -14.13 7.21
CA GLU A 88 -16.99 -13.03 8.13
C GLU A 88 -16.21 -11.76 7.79
N LEU A 89 -14.92 -11.87 7.44
CA LEU A 89 -14.10 -10.73 7.03
C LEU A 89 -14.55 -10.18 5.68
N ALA A 90 -14.86 -11.06 4.73
CA ALA A 90 -15.37 -10.68 3.42
C ALA A 90 -16.73 -9.97 3.53
N ASP A 91 -17.66 -10.49 4.35
CA ASP A 91 -18.97 -9.84 4.59
C ASP A 91 -18.79 -8.50 5.30
N LEU A 92 -17.90 -8.41 6.30
CA LEU A 92 -17.59 -7.13 6.96
C LEU A 92 -17.03 -6.10 5.97
N ALA A 93 -16.09 -6.51 5.13
CA ALA A 93 -15.50 -5.65 4.11
C ALA A 93 -16.56 -5.19 3.10
N ALA A 94 -17.41 -6.11 2.62
CA ALA A 94 -18.50 -5.80 1.70
C ALA A 94 -19.51 -4.81 2.31
N ARG A 95 -19.86 -4.98 3.59
CA ARG A 95 -20.76 -4.05 4.31
C ARG A 95 -20.16 -2.66 4.45
N ARG A 96 -18.87 -2.55 4.79
CA ARG A 96 -18.16 -1.26 4.87
C ARG A 96 -18.11 -0.56 3.53
N ILE A 97 -17.72 -1.28 2.47
CA ILE A 97 -17.69 -0.75 1.10
C ILE A 97 -19.10 -0.30 0.67
N GLY A 98 -20.13 -1.09 0.98
CA GLY A 98 -21.53 -0.74 0.72
C GLY A 98 -22.02 0.48 1.50
N ALA A 99 -21.44 0.77 2.66
CA ALA A 99 -21.69 1.99 3.44
C ALA A 99 -20.89 3.22 2.93
N GLY A 100 -20.03 3.03 1.92
CA GLY A 100 -19.16 4.08 1.38
C GLY A 100 -17.81 4.22 2.10
N GLU A 101 -17.50 3.32 3.03
CA GLU A 101 -16.20 3.24 3.69
C GLU A 101 -15.25 2.40 2.83
N TRP A 102 -14.22 3.06 2.29
CA TRP A 102 -13.27 2.39 1.41
C TRP A 102 -12.03 1.90 2.17
N PRO A 103 -11.47 0.73 1.80
CA PRO A 103 -10.32 0.16 2.49
C PRO A 103 -9.10 1.07 2.45
N TRP A 104 -8.84 1.70 1.30
CA TRP A 104 -7.86 2.76 1.14
C TRP A 104 -8.47 3.92 0.39
N SER A 105 -8.03 5.13 0.74
CA SER A 105 -8.40 6.35 0.06
C SER A 105 -7.17 7.21 -0.14
N PHE A 106 -7.14 8.01 -1.20
CA PHE A 106 -6.07 8.97 -1.45
C PHE A 106 -6.67 10.28 -1.94
N PHE A 107 -5.95 11.39 -1.81
CA PHE A 107 -6.41 12.65 -2.38
C PHE A 107 -5.96 12.78 -3.84
N CYS A 108 -6.94 12.98 -4.73
CA CYS A 108 -6.69 13.28 -6.13
C CYS A 108 -6.61 14.79 -6.32
N TYR A 109 -5.41 15.32 -6.59
CA TYR A 109 -5.21 16.77 -6.72
C TYR A 109 -6.05 17.41 -7.84
N PRO A 110 -6.10 16.85 -9.08
CA PRO A 110 -6.91 17.44 -10.15
C PRO A 110 -8.42 17.43 -9.90
N GLU A 111 -8.91 16.55 -9.04
CA GLU A 111 -10.35 16.46 -8.73
C GLU A 111 -10.70 17.10 -7.38
N GLU A 112 -9.69 17.58 -6.64
CA GLU A 112 -9.82 18.21 -5.32
C GLU A 112 -10.66 17.39 -4.32
N ARG A 113 -10.58 16.06 -4.39
CA ARG A 113 -11.35 15.16 -3.51
C ARG A 113 -10.62 13.84 -3.22
N PRO A 114 -10.92 13.21 -2.07
CA PRO A 114 -10.49 11.85 -1.82
C PRO A 114 -11.17 10.87 -2.79
N ARG A 115 -10.41 9.89 -3.26
CA ARG A 115 -10.86 8.84 -4.16
C ARG A 115 -10.53 7.47 -3.57
N PRO A 116 -11.40 6.48 -3.77
CA PRO A 116 -11.10 5.11 -3.37
C PRO A 116 -10.00 4.53 -4.26
N ILE A 117 -9.14 3.69 -3.69
CA ILE A 117 -8.03 3.09 -4.40
C ILE A 117 -7.68 1.71 -3.86
N PHE A 118 -6.97 0.95 -4.69
CA PHE A 118 -6.36 -0.31 -4.32
C PHE A 118 -4.83 -0.18 -4.34
N PRO A 119 -4.09 -0.97 -3.54
CA PRO A 119 -2.63 -0.96 -3.50
C PRO A 119 -1.95 -1.13 -4.86
N SER A 120 -2.56 -1.85 -5.80
CA SER A 120 -2.07 -1.97 -7.19
C SER A 120 -1.94 -0.66 -7.96
N SER A 121 -2.59 0.41 -7.51
CA SER A 121 -2.48 1.74 -8.14
C SER A 121 -1.35 2.60 -7.54
N PHE A 122 -0.67 2.10 -6.51
CA PHE A 122 0.54 2.71 -5.99
C PHE A 122 1.71 2.40 -6.93
N PHE A 123 2.56 3.38 -7.18
CA PHE A 123 3.74 3.19 -8.01
C PHE A 123 5.03 3.36 -7.20
N LEU A 124 5.03 4.29 -6.24
CA LEU A 124 6.16 4.54 -5.35
C LEU A 124 5.72 4.78 -3.93
N LEU A 125 6.53 4.27 -3.02
CA LEU A 125 6.41 4.49 -1.59
C LEU A 125 7.78 4.87 -1.03
N ALA A 126 7.82 5.91 -0.22
CA ALA A 126 9.02 6.37 0.42
C ALA A 126 8.76 6.66 1.90
N PRO A 127 9.55 6.08 2.81
CA PRO A 127 9.40 6.37 4.23
C PRO A 127 9.93 7.77 4.52
N ALA A 128 9.25 8.49 5.40
CA ALA A 128 9.82 9.68 6.03
C ALA A 128 10.97 9.27 6.97
N GLN A 129 11.84 10.23 7.36
CA GLN A 129 12.99 9.92 8.22
C GLN A 129 12.59 9.34 9.59
N ASP A 130 11.43 9.74 10.12
CA ASP A 130 10.85 9.21 11.36
C ASP A 130 10.18 7.83 11.18
N ARG A 131 9.98 7.38 9.93
CA ARG A 131 9.28 6.14 9.55
C ARG A 131 7.83 6.04 10.02
N GLU A 132 7.27 7.12 10.57
CA GLU A 132 5.86 7.17 10.98
C GLU A 132 4.97 7.60 9.81
N ALA A 133 5.50 8.45 8.93
CA ALA A 133 4.86 8.85 7.70
C ALA A 133 5.47 8.17 6.46
N VAL A 134 4.64 8.01 5.43
CA VAL A 134 4.97 7.43 4.14
C VAL A 134 4.48 8.37 3.05
N GLY A 135 5.39 8.78 2.18
CA GLY A 135 5.07 9.47 0.93
C GLY A 135 4.69 8.45 -0.12
N ILE A 136 3.51 8.61 -0.73
CA ILE A 136 2.98 7.68 -1.73
C ILE A 136 2.69 8.44 -3.02
N ALA A 137 3.25 7.95 -4.12
CA ALA A 137 2.86 8.38 -5.46
C ALA A 137 1.82 7.41 -6.01
N VAL A 138 0.65 7.95 -6.35
CA VAL A 138 -0.53 7.17 -6.72
C VAL A 138 -1.04 7.63 -8.08
N ARG A 139 -1.33 6.68 -8.97
CA ARG A 139 -2.02 6.98 -10.23
C ARG A 139 -3.53 6.88 -10.01
N CYS A 140 -4.24 7.98 -10.22
CA CYS A 140 -5.69 7.99 -10.07
C CYS A 140 -6.36 7.08 -11.12
N PRO A 141 -7.18 6.09 -10.71
CA PRO A 141 -7.86 5.19 -11.66
C PRO A 141 -8.98 5.90 -12.44
N VAL A 142 -9.44 7.07 -11.98
CA VAL A 142 -10.52 7.83 -12.63
C VAL A 142 -9.99 8.77 -13.70
N CYS A 143 -8.99 9.61 -13.37
CA CYS A 143 -8.49 10.65 -14.28
C CYS A 143 -7.08 10.36 -14.84
N GLY A 144 -6.43 9.27 -14.40
CA GLY A 144 -5.10 8.87 -14.85
C GLY A 144 -3.94 9.74 -14.36
N SER A 145 -4.22 10.85 -13.65
CA SER A 145 -3.19 11.75 -13.13
C SER A 145 -2.48 11.16 -11.91
N VAL A 146 -1.21 11.50 -11.74
CA VAL A 146 -0.43 11.12 -10.57
C VAL A 146 -0.59 12.17 -9.47
N SER A 147 -0.86 11.73 -8.24
CA SER A 147 -0.91 12.58 -7.05
C SER A 147 0.00 12.02 -5.98
N VAL A 148 0.69 12.91 -5.26
CA VAL A 148 1.60 12.56 -4.17
C VAL A 148 0.97 12.93 -2.83
N ASN A 149 0.83 11.93 -1.97
CA ASN A 149 0.22 12.05 -0.66
C ASN A 149 1.23 11.67 0.42
N LEU A 150 1.14 12.33 1.56
CA LEU A 150 1.85 11.97 2.77
C LEU A 150 0.81 11.49 3.79
N VAL A 151 0.96 10.25 4.22
CA VAL A 151 0.03 9.55 5.11
C VAL A 151 0.80 8.78 6.17
N SER A 152 0.13 8.34 7.23
CA SER A 152 0.71 7.46 8.24
C SER A 152 1.01 6.08 7.65
N ALA A 153 1.95 5.34 8.25
CA ALA A 153 2.18 3.93 7.86
C ALA A 153 0.91 3.08 8.04
N ALA A 154 0.13 3.35 9.10
CA ALA A 154 -1.13 2.66 9.38
C ALA A 154 -2.19 2.88 8.29
N HIS A 155 -2.20 4.06 7.66
CA HIS A 155 -3.07 4.37 6.51
C HIS A 155 -2.90 3.40 5.35
N VAL A 156 -1.67 2.91 5.18
CA VAL A 156 -1.28 2.03 4.08
C VAL A 156 -1.42 0.57 4.51
N ASP A 157 -0.92 0.26 5.70
CA ASP A 157 -0.75 -1.11 6.18
C ASP A 157 -2.05 -1.74 6.69
N VAL A 158 -3.06 -0.96 7.08
CA VAL A 158 -4.30 -1.46 7.69
C VAL A 158 -5.51 -1.08 6.84
N PRO A 159 -6.20 -2.05 6.22
CA PRO A 159 -7.45 -1.78 5.50
C PRO A 159 -8.49 -1.10 6.38
N PHE A 160 -9.19 -0.12 5.82
CA PHE A 160 -10.19 0.73 6.48
C PHE A 160 -9.64 1.68 7.55
N HIS A 161 -8.33 1.73 7.76
CA HIS A 161 -7.71 2.78 8.56
C HIS A 161 -7.38 3.96 7.66
N ASN A 162 -8.28 4.94 7.58
CA ASN A 162 -8.03 6.16 6.81
C ASN A 162 -7.64 7.30 7.75
N ASP A 163 -6.60 8.07 7.38
CA ASP A 163 -6.15 9.20 8.19
C ASP A 163 -7.21 10.30 8.12
N ALA A 164 -7.42 11.00 9.23
CA ALA A 164 -8.35 12.13 9.26
C ALA A 164 -7.88 13.31 8.38
N GLN A 165 -6.57 13.40 8.12
CA GLN A 165 -5.95 14.42 7.29
C GLN A 165 -4.91 13.75 6.38
N ILE A 166 -5.09 13.91 5.07
CA ILE A 166 -4.13 13.47 4.05
C ILE A 166 -3.42 14.71 3.53
N TRP A 167 -2.10 14.77 3.70
CA TRP A 167 -1.30 15.90 3.25
C TRP A 167 -0.89 15.70 1.80
N ILE A 168 -1.01 16.75 0.99
CA ILE A 168 -0.72 16.69 -0.45
C ILE A 168 0.53 17.50 -0.73
N VAL A 169 1.44 16.91 -1.51
CA VAL A 169 2.50 17.70 -2.13
C VAL A 169 1.89 18.33 -3.37
N GLU A 170 1.83 19.67 -3.40
CA GLU A 170 1.32 20.44 -4.54
C GLU A 170 2.33 20.40 -5.70
N HIS A 171 2.53 19.21 -6.26
CA HIS A 171 3.25 18.96 -7.49
C HIS A 171 2.52 17.91 -8.30
N VAL A 172 2.00 18.34 -9.45
CA VAL A 172 1.41 17.46 -10.46
C VAL A 172 2.52 17.10 -11.43
N PHE A 173 3.08 15.90 -11.30
CA PHE A 173 4.03 15.40 -12.30
C PHE A 173 3.27 15.13 -13.61
N GLN A 174 3.80 15.65 -14.73
CA GLN A 174 3.32 15.23 -16.06
C GLN A 174 3.57 13.73 -16.28
N ALA A 175 2.87 13.13 -17.23
CA ALA A 175 2.71 11.68 -17.45
C ALA A 175 4.01 10.82 -17.56
N ASP A 176 5.20 11.41 -17.52
CA ASP A 176 6.48 10.69 -17.50
C ASP A 176 6.81 10.20 -16.07
N ALA A 177 6.32 9.01 -15.74
CA ALA A 177 6.52 8.34 -14.45
C ALA A 177 8.00 8.19 -14.06
N GLU A 178 8.91 8.04 -15.04
CA GLU A 178 10.36 7.90 -14.81
C GLU A 178 11.07 9.21 -14.45
N ARG A 179 10.61 10.36 -14.97
CA ARG A 179 11.18 11.66 -14.58
C ARG A 179 10.60 12.12 -13.24
N ALA A 180 9.32 11.82 -13.02
CA ALA A 180 8.66 11.98 -11.73
C ALA A 180 9.35 11.18 -10.62
N LEU A 181 9.89 9.99 -10.92
CA LEU A 181 10.63 9.11 -10.00
C LEU A 181 11.90 9.75 -9.42
N GLU A 182 12.76 10.29 -10.28
CA GLU A 182 14.04 10.87 -9.86
C GLU A 182 13.84 12.22 -9.14
N GLU A 183 12.92 13.04 -9.64
CA GLU A 183 12.54 14.30 -8.99
C GLU A 183 11.85 14.06 -7.65
N PHE A 184 11.01 13.02 -7.53
CA PHE A 184 10.36 12.59 -6.28
C PHE A 184 11.38 12.11 -5.24
N ALA A 185 12.32 11.25 -5.63
CA ALA A 185 13.39 10.83 -4.73
C ALA A 185 14.18 12.06 -4.23
N ALA A 186 14.51 13.00 -5.11
CA ALA A 186 15.22 14.22 -4.73
C ALA A 186 14.39 15.16 -3.82
N GLU A 187 13.08 15.29 -4.06
CA GLU A 187 12.19 16.16 -3.27
C GLU A 187 11.88 15.58 -1.88
N LEU A 188 11.76 14.25 -1.77
CA LEU A 188 11.60 13.54 -0.48
C LEU A 188 12.79 13.74 0.48
N TYR A 189 14.00 13.87 -0.06
CA TYR A 189 15.21 14.19 0.71
C TYR A 189 15.46 15.70 0.85
N SER A 190 14.53 16.55 0.42
CA SER A 190 14.68 18.01 0.48
C SER A 190 14.22 18.59 1.82
N ALA A 191 14.86 19.67 2.26
CA ALA A 191 14.51 20.39 3.48
C ALA A 191 13.09 20.98 3.48
N ARG A 192 12.48 21.17 2.29
CA ARG A 192 11.09 21.61 2.12
C ARG A 192 10.09 20.53 2.54
N PHE A 193 10.43 19.27 2.29
CA PHE A 193 9.66 18.11 2.74
C PHE A 193 9.78 17.90 4.25
N ASP A 194 10.99 18.05 4.81
CA ASP A 194 11.22 18.01 6.27
C ASP A 194 10.43 19.09 7.04
N ALA A 195 10.24 20.28 6.47
CA ALA A 195 9.48 21.36 7.10
C ALA A 195 7.97 21.05 7.22
N ARG A 196 7.37 20.34 6.25
CA ARG A 196 5.98 19.87 6.33
C ARG A 196 5.82 18.66 7.27
N ARG A 197 6.90 17.89 7.47
CA ARG A 197 6.95 16.80 8.47
C ARG A 197 6.84 17.31 9.90
N LEU A 198 7.43 18.47 10.21
CA LEU A 198 7.42 19.06 11.56
C LEU A 198 6.06 19.59 12.03
N SER A 199 5.04 19.60 11.17
CA SER A 199 3.66 19.96 11.52
C SER A 199 2.75 18.75 11.78
N LEU A 200 3.29 17.53 11.74
CA LEU A 200 2.69 16.32 12.31
C LEU A 200 2.94 16.28 13.83
#